data_AF-A0A7V7N2T8-F1
#
_entry.id   AF-A0A7V7N2T8-F1
#
_cell.length_a   1.000
_cell.length_b   1.000
_cell.length_c   1.000
_cell.angle_alpha   90.00
_cell.angle_beta   90.00
_cell.angle_gamma   90.00
#
_symmetry.space_group_name_H-M   'P 1'
#
loop_
_entity.id
_entity.type
_entity.pdbx_description
1 polymer ?
#
loop_
_entity_poly.entity_id
_entity_poly.type
_entity_poly.pdbx_seq_one_letter_code
_entity_poly.pdbx_strand_id
1 'polypeptide(L)'
;FPSSLADCEGGIWDDTRMVLSTHNNGVTVPGSNNYNWLQGTSMAAPHVAGLAALIKSVNGSLTPAEVEQIIKDSADNFASVPDHQCNTSICGAGYANATAALQNTMVTLGPDLIFSNGFESDIIFKNGFE
;
A
#
# COMPACT_ATOMS: atom_id res chain seq x y z
N PHE A 1 13.04 -1.78 6.61
CA PHE A 1 13.24 -0.78 5.55
C PHE A 1 14.52 -1.12 4.81
N PRO A 2 14.56 -0.91 3.48
CA PRO A 2 15.68 -1.34 2.65
C PRO A 2 16.99 -0.72 3.14
N SER A 3 18.02 -1.56 3.20
CA SER A 3 19.34 -1.26 3.75
C SER A 3 20.42 -1.15 2.66
N SER A 4 20.12 -1.58 1.43
CA SER A 4 21.06 -1.50 0.31
C SER A 4 20.38 -1.50 -1.07
N LEU A 5 21.19 -1.28 -2.12
CA LEU A 5 20.78 -1.31 -3.53
C LEU A 5 20.03 -2.57 -3.92
N ALA A 6 20.48 -3.72 -3.41
CA ALA A 6 19.90 -5.01 -3.72
C ALA A 6 18.41 -5.00 -3.43
N ASP A 7 17.96 -4.27 -2.39
CA ASP A 7 16.57 -4.23 -1.96
C ASP A 7 15.65 -3.45 -2.92
N CYS A 8 16.20 -2.60 -3.78
CA CYS A 8 15.45 -1.70 -4.68
C CYS A 8 15.67 -2.02 -6.17
N GLU A 9 16.84 -2.54 -6.55
CA GLU A 9 17.03 -3.14 -7.87
C GLU A 9 16.50 -4.58 -7.85
N GLY A 10 15.70 -4.97 -8.83
CA GLY A 10 15.42 -6.38 -9.13
C GLY A 10 16.66 -7.19 -9.55
N GLY A 11 17.86 -6.82 -9.08
CA GLY A 11 19.18 -7.32 -9.50
C GLY A 11 19.72 -8.49 -8.66
N ILE A 12 19.12 -8.82 -7.52
CA ILE A 12 19.40 -10.07 -6.83
C ILE A 12 18.07 -10.83 -6.67
N TRP A 13 17.92 -11.92 -7.42
CA TRP A 13 16.79 -12.85 -7.33
C TRP A 13 16.94 -13.74 -6.09
N ASP A 14 16.98 -13.14 -4.90
CA ASP A 14 16.80 -13.87 -3.67
C ASP A 14 15.33 -13.82 -3.25
N ASP A 15 14.81 -14.94 -2.76
CA ASP A 15 13.41 -15.14 -2.43
C ASP A 15 12.94 -14.32 -1.21
N THR A 16 13.84 -13.82 -0.38
CA THR A 16 13.52 -13.05 0.82
C THR A 16 12.93 -11.67 0.52
N ARG A 17 12.98 -11.23 -0.74
CA ARG A 17 12.53 -9.89 -1.18
C ARG A 17 11.46 -9.91 -2.28
N MET A 18 10.86 -11.08 -2.52
CA MET A 18 9.81 -11.28 -3.51
C MET A 18 8.42 -11.33 -2.86
N VAL A 19 7.37 -11.30 -3.68
CA VAL A 19 6.00 -11.49 -3.22
C VAL A 19 5.57 -12.93 -3.50
N LEU A 20 5.19 -13.65 -2.44
CA LEU A 20 4.65 -14.99 -2.58
C LEU A 20 3.32 -14.91 -3.36
N SER A 21 3.33 -15.45 -4.57
CA SER A 21 2.26 -15.28 -5.53
C SER A 21 1.72 -16.63 -5.96
N THR A 22 0.45 -16.69 -6.32
CA THR A 22 -0.15 -17.88 -6.94
C THR A 22 0.51 -18.13 -8.29
N HIS A 23 0.94 -19.36 -8.53
CA HIS A 23 1.66 -19.76 -9.72
C HIS A 23 1.12 -21.08 -10.27
N ASN A 24 1.37 -21.32 -11.56
CA ASN A 24 1.11 -22.59 -12.22
C ASN A 24 2.41 -23.05 -12.87
N ASN A 25 2.88 -24.25 -12.53
CA ASN A 25 4.18 -24.75 -12.99
C ASN A 25 4.16 -25.41 -14.39
N GLY A 26 3.08 -25.21 -15.14
CA GLY A 26 2.94 -25.68 -16.51
C GLY A 26 3.81 -24.90 -17.49
N VAL A 27 4.49 -25.60 -18.41
CA VAL A 27 5.38 -24.97 -19.39
C VAL A 27 4.68 -24.67 -20.72
N THR A 28 3.78 -25.57 -21.15
CA THR A 28 3.04 -25.45 -22.43
C THR A 28 1.54 -25.69 -22.28
N VAL A 29 1.11 -26.31 -21.19
CA VAL A 29 -0.27 -26.48 -20.74
C VAL A 29 -0.29 -26.28 -19.22
N PRO A 30 -1.45 -25.92 -18.61
CA PRO A 30 -1.54 -25.77 -17.17
C PRO A 30 -1.06 -27.03 -16.43
N GLY A 31 -0.09 -26.84 -15.54
CA GLY A 31 0.39 -27.83 -14.60
C GLY A 31 -0.35 -27.74 -13.27
N SER A 32 0.35 -28.04 -12.18
CA SER A 32 -0.18 -27.92 -10.82
C SER A 32 -0.17 -26.46 -10.34
N ASN A 33 -1.20 -26.10 -9.58
CA ASN A 33 -1.23 -24.82 -8.88
C ASN A 33 -0.32 -24.89 -7.65
N ASN A 34 0.51 -23.88 -7.48
CA ASN A 34 1.41 -23.74 -6.36
C ASN A 34 1.57 -22.26 -5.98
N TYR A 35 2.41 -22.00 -4.99
CA TYR A 35 2.91 -20.65 -4.73
C TYR A 35 4.36 -20.57 -5.19
N ASN A 36 4.73 -19.41 -5.72
CA ASN A 36 6.10 -19.11 -6.07
C ASN A 36 6.41 -17.65 -5.74
N TRP A 37 7.67 -17.39 -5.45
CA TRP A 37 8.17 -16.04 -5.22
C TRP A 37 8.30 -15.33 -6.56
N LEU A 38 7.55 -14.24 -6.75
CA LEU A 38 7.55 -13.43 -7.97
C LEU A 38 7.84 -11.97 -7.62
N GLN A 39 8.48 -11.26 -8.54
CA GLN A 39 8.70 -9.82 -8.46
C GLN A 39 8.21 -9.10 -9.72
N GLY A 40 7.96 -7.80 -9.56
CA GLY A 40 7.62 -6.90 -10.65
C GLY A 40 6.50 -5.93 -10.27
N THR A 41 6.24 -4.98 -11.15
CA THR A 41 5.14 -4.00 -10.97
C THR A 41 3.77 -4.70 -10.91
N SER A 42 3.63 -5.87 -11.53
CA SER A 42 2.44 -6.73 -11.42
C SER A 42 2.15 -7.20 -10.00
N MET A 43 3.16 -7.28 -9.11
CA MET A 43 2.98 -7.63 -7.70
C MET A 43 2.80 -6.39 -6.83
N ALA A 44 3.35 -5.23 -7.22
CA ALA A 44 3.09 -3.96 -6.54
C ALA A 44 1.66 -3.45 -6.79
N ALA A 45 1.15 -3.57 -8.02
CA ALA A 45 -0.18 -3.13 -8.41
C ALA A 45 -1.32 -3.66 -7.51
N PRO A 46 -1.44 -4.98 -7.22
CA PRO A 46 -2.48 -5.49 -6.34
C PRO A 46 -2.33 -5.03 -4.88
N HIS A 47 -1.12 -4.72 -4.40
CA HIS A 47 -0.94 -4.13 -3.07
C HIS A 47 -1.51 -2.71 -3.00
N VAL A 48 -1.21 -1.86 -4.00
CA VAL A 48 -1.75 -0.50 -4.06
C VAL A 48 -3.28 -0.53 -4.28
N ALA A 49 -3.79 -1.45 -5.09
CA ALA A 49 -5.23 -1.64 -5.27
C ALA A 49 -5.92 -2.07 -3.95
N GLY A 50 -5.28 -2.96 -3.17
CA GLY A 50 -5.75 -3.33 -1.84
C GLY A 50 -5.77 -2.15 -0.86
N LEU A 51 -4.74 -1.30 -0.88
CA LEU A 51 -4.70 -0.08 -0.08
C LEU A 51 -5.81 0.90 -0.46
N ALA A 52 -6.04 1.13 -1.75
CA ALA A 52 -7.13 1.98 -2.23
C ALA A 52 -8.51 1.44 -1.77
N ALA A 53 -8.72 0.13 -1.84
CA ALA A 53 -9.93 -0.51 -1.34
C ALA A 53 -10.09 -0.31 0.18
N LEU A 54 -9.01 -0.42 0.95
CA LEU A 54 -9.01 -0.20 2.39
C LEU A 54 -9.37 1.26 2.75
N ILE A 55 -8.81 2.24 2.04
CA ILE A 55 -9.17 3.66 2.19
C ILE A 55 -10.66 3.86 1.91
N LYS A 56 -11.17 3.30 0.81
CA LYS A 56 -12.61 3.38 0.48
C LYS A 56 -13.50 2.66 1.49
N SER A 57 -13.00 1.64 2.18
CA SER A 57 -13.76 0.97 3.25
C SER A 57 -13.96 1.87 4.47
N VAL A 58 -13.04 2.81 4.72
CA VAL A 58 -13.16 3.83 5.77
C VAL A 58 -14.06 4.98 5.32
N ASN A 59 -13.88 5.46 4.09
CA ASN A 59 -14.73 6.51 3.51
C ASN A 59 -15.11 6.18 2.06
N GLY A 60 -16.32 5.63 1.88
CA GLY A 60 -16.83 5.22 0.57
C GLY A 60 -17.11 6.37 -0.39
N SER A 61 -17.30 7.59 0.13
CA SER A 61 -17.62 8.80 -0.63
C SER A 61 -16.42 9.39 -1.36
N LEU A 62 -15.19 8.95 -1.03
CA LEU A 62 -13.98 9.43 -1.71
C LEU A 62 -14.01 9.08 -3.20
N THR A 63 -13.69 10.10 -4.00
CA THR A 63 -13.43 9.98 -5.42
C THR A 63 -12.10 9.24 -5.67
N PRO A 64 -11.91 8.64 -6.85
CA PRO A 64 -10.62 8.01 -7.18
C PRO A 64 -9.43 8.96 -7.05
N ALA A 65 -9.60 10.24 -7.41
CA ALA A 65 -8.55 11.25 -7.30
C ALA A 65 -8.18 11.56 -5.84
N GLU A 66 -9.16 11.65 -4.94
CA GLU A 66 -8.90 11.84 -3.51
C GLU A 66 -8.20 10.63 -2.90
N VAL A 67 -8.60 9.40 -3.28
CA VAL A 67 -7.91 8.19 -2.83
C VAL A 67 -6.46 8.17 -3.31
N GLU A 68 -6.22 8.49 -4.58
CA GLU A 68 -4.86 8.60 -5.14
C GLU A 68 -4.02 9.65 -4.39
N GLN A 69 -4.61 10.80 -4.10
CA GLN A 69 -3.95 11.88 -3.37
C GLN A 69 -3.58 11.46 -1.94
N ILE A 70 -4.52 10.84 -1.21
CA ILE A 70 -4.27 10.32 0.14
C ILE A 70 -3.11 9.32 0.15
N ILE A 71 -3.09 8.38 -0.81
CA ILE A 71 -2.01 7.40 -0.93
C ILE A 71 -0.66 8.10 -1.13
N LYS A 72 -0.60 9.09 -2.03
CA LYS A 72 0.63 9.84 -2.29
C LYS A 72 1.09 10.68 -1.10
N ASP A 73 0.18 11.40 -0.46
CA ASP A 73 0.51 12.29 0.67
C ASP A 73 0.92 11.53 1.93
N SER A 74 0.48 10.29 2.05
CA SER A 74 0.83 9.40 3.16
C SER A 74 2.10 8.56 2.92
N ALA A 75 2.70 8.62 1.73
CA ALA A 75 3.81 7.74 1.38
C ALA A 75 5.05 8.03 2.24
N ASP A 76 5.75 6.97 2.66
CA ASP A 76 7.05 7.13 3.33
C ASP A 76 8.11 7.51 2.29
N ASN A 77 9.02 8.39 2.69
CA ASN A 77 10.15 8.77 1.84
C ASN A 77 11.02 7.55 1.48
N PHE A 78 11.64 7.62 0.30
CA PHE A 78 12.64 6.65 -0.12
C PHE A 78 13.81 6.59 0.86
N ALA A 79 14.29 5.37 1.14
CA ALA A 79 15.44 5.18 2.01
C ALA A 79 16.70 5.79 1.38
N SER A 80 17.44 6.59 2.14
CA SER A 80 18.72 7.16 1.68
C SER A 80 19.84 6.13 1.76
N VAL A 81 19.88 5.24 0.76
CA VAL A 81 20.97 4.27 0.56
C VAL A 81 21.77 4.62 -0.69
N PRO A 82 23.10 4.37 -0.73
CA PRO A 82 24.03 4.95 -1.71
C PRO A 82 23.67 4.75 -3.20
N ASP A 83 22.86 3.75 -3.52
CA ASP A 83 22.53 3.41 -4.91
C ASP A 83 21.00 3.38 -5.18
N HIS A 84 20.18 3.89 -4.26
CA HIS A 84 18.73 3.87 -4.39
C HIS A 84 18.25 4.49 -5.73
N GLN A 85 17.66 3.69 -6.63
CA GLN A 85 17.29 4.15 -7.98
C GLN A 85 15.97 4.91 -8.05
N CYS A 86 15.11 4.74 -7.05
CA CYS A 86 13.86 5.47 -6.94
C CYS A 86 14.04 6.87 -6.34
N ASN A 87 13.52 7.87 -7.03
CA ASN A 87 13.29 9.20 -6.48
C ASN A 87 11.89 9.65 -6.87
N THR A 88 11.48 10.83 -6.40
CA THR A 88 10.13 11.35 -6.64
C THR A 88 9.79 11.56 -8.11
N SER A 89 10.79 11.72 -8.97
CA SER A 89 10.64 11.85 -10.41
C SER A 89 10.54 10.50 -11.14
N ILE A 90 11.04 9.40 -10.56
CA ILE A 90 11.07 8.07 -11.21
C ILE A 90 9.97 7.17 -10.67
N CYS A 91 9.80 7.11 -9.34
CA CYS A 91 8.94 6.14 -8.66
C CYS A 91 7.75 6.77 -7.95
N GLY A 92 7.56 8.09 -8.09
CA GLY A 92 6.46 8.81 -7.47
C GLY A 92 6.69 9.12 -6.00
N ALA A 93 5.60 9.27 -5.23
CA ALA A 93 5.64 9.91 -3.92
C ALA A 93 6.50 9.17 -2.85
N GLY A 94 6.68 7.86 -2.98
CA GLY A 94 7.42 7.08 -1.98
C GLY A 94 6.89 5.66 -1.82
N TYR A 95 7.21 5.03 -0.69
CA TYR A 95 6.66 3.74 -0.31
C TYR A 95 5.24 3.89 0.24
N ALA A 96 4.30 3.08 -0.25
CA ALA A 96 2.93 3.12 0.24
C ALA A 96 2.87 2.76 1.75
N ASN A 97 2.25 3.63 2.56
CA ASN A 97 2.10 3.44 4.00
C ASN A 97 0.61 3.38 4.36
N ALA A 98 0.11 2.18 4.66
CA ALA A 98 -1.30 1.97 4.94
C ALA A 98 -1.78 2.69 6.21
N THR A 99 -0.96 2.71 7.27
CA THR A 99 -1.33 3.33 8.54
C THR A 99 -1.49 4.84 8.38
N ALA A 100 -0.52 5.50 7.75
CA ALA A 100 -0.58 6.93 7.48
C ALA A 100 -1.73 7.29 6.53
N ALA A 101 -1.98 6.46 5.51
CA ALA A 101 -3.10 6.67 4.57
C ALA A 101 -4.46 6.64 5.28
N LEU A 102 -4.66 5.69 6.19
CA LEU A 102 -5.91 5.60 6.96
C LEU A 102 -6.05 6.76 7.94
N GLN A 103 -4.97 7.19 8.60
CA GLN A 103 -4.97 8.38 9.44
C GLN A 103 -5.39 9.63 8.65
N ASN A 104 -4.81 9.84 7.46
CA ASN A 104 -5.18 10.96 6.58
C ASN A 104 -6.65 10.87 6.13
N THR A 105 -7.12 9.66 5.80
CA THR A 105 -8.53 9.41 5.44
C THR A 105 -9.48 9.80 6.56
N MET A 106 -9.13 9.49 7.81
CA MET A 106 -9.93 9.83 8.99
C MET A 106 -9.90 11.33 9.31
N VAL A 107 -8.77 12.01 9.08
CA VAL A 107 -8.67 13.48 9.26
C VAL A 107 -9.53 14.23 8.23
N THR A 108 -9.67 13.72 7.00
CA THR A 108 -10.55 14.29 5.97
C THR A 108 -12.04 14.23 6.33
N LEU A 109 -12.44 13.38 7.29
CA LEU A 109 -13.83 13.28 7.76
C LEU A 109 -14.23 14.41 8.74
N GLY A 110 -13.30 15.26 9.18
CA GLY A 110 -13.61 16.33 10.15
C GLY A 110 -13.91 15.81 11.58
N PRO A 111 -14.22 16.70 12.54
CA PRO A 111 -14.29 16.39 13.98
C PRO A 111 -15.37 15.38 14.40
N ASP A 112 -16.16 14.87 13.47
CA ASP A 112 -17.30 13.99 13.77
C ASP A 112 -16.92 12.52 13.99
N LEU A 113 -15.67 12.15 13.69
CA LEU A 113 -15.15 10.81 13.95
C LEU A 113 -13.78 10.89 14.65
N ILE A 114 -13.80 11.30 15.93
CA ILE A 114 -12.64 11.13 16.81
C ILE A 114 -12.49 9.63 17.12
N PHE A 115 -11.65 8.92 16.35
CA PHE A 115 -11.02 7.71 16.87
C PHE A 115 -9.83 8.16 17.72
N SER A 116 -10.09 8.34 19.01
CA SER A 116 -9.04 8.44 20.02
C SER A 116 -8.13 7.22 19.89
N ASN A 117 -6.81 7.45 19.89
CA ASN A 117 -5.76 6.44 19.72
C ASN A 117 -5.72 5.40 20.86
N GLY A 118 -6.75 4.58 21.00
CA GLY A 118 -6.85 3.57 22.03
C GLY A 118 -7.75 2.44 21.58
N PHE A 119 -7.26 1.21 21.70
CA PHE A 119 -8.06 0.00 21.68
C PHE A 119 -9.09 0.06 22.81
N GLU A 120 -10.21 0.73 22.64
CA GLU A 120 -11.36 0.60 23.52
C GLU A 120 -12.64 0.98 22.78
N SER A 121 -13.61 0.08 22.91
CA SER A 121 -14.96 0.12 22.36
C SER A 121 -15.62 1.47 22.52
N ASP A 122 -15.90 2.16 21.42
CA ASP A 122 -17.23 2.68 21.10
C ASP A 122 -17.16 3.57 19.86
N ILE A 123 -17.78 3.10 18.76
CA ILE A 123 -18.09 3.94 17.61
C ILE A 123 -19.27 4.83 18.04
N ILE A 124 -18.98 6.04 18.52
CA ILE A 124 -20.03 7.02 18.80
C ILE A 124 -20.30 7.79 17.51
N PHE A 125 -21.38 7.42 16.81
CA PHE A 125 -21.98 8.28 15.78
C PHE A 125 -22.64 9.47 16.46
N LYS A 126 -21.99 10.64 16.45
CA LYS A 126 -22.70 11.92 16.61
C LYS A 126 -22.65 12.65 15.29
N ASN A 127 -23.73 12.56 14.53
CA ASN A 127 -24.49 13.74 14.15
C ASN A 127 -25.84 13.34 13.57
N GLY A 128 -26.89 13.80 14.26
CA GLY A 128 -28.27 13.69 13.84
C GLY A 128 -28.51 14.51 12.58
N PHE A 129 -29.16 13.88 11.62
CA PHE A 129 -29.92 14.57 10.60
C PHE A 129 -31.22 15.05 11.26
N GLU A 130 -31.49 16.35 11.14
CA GLU A 130 -32.65 17.15 11.63
C GLU A 130 -32.67 17.53 13.13
#